data_AF-A0A348N157-F1
#
_entry.id   AF-A0A348N157-F1
#
_cell.length_a   1.000
_cell.length_b   1.000
_cell.length_c   1.000
_cell.angle_alpha   90.00
_cell.angle_beta   90.00
_cell.angle_gamma   90.00
#
_symmetry.space_group_name_H-M   'P 1'
#
loop_
_entity.id
_entity.type
_entity.pdbx_description
1 polymer ?
#
loop_
_entity_poly.entity_id
_entity_poly.type
_entity_poly.pdbx_seq_one_letter_code
_entity_poly.pdbx_strand_id
1 'polypeptide(L)'
;EMSGFFSLSNHFFEVDNPIAKKMMSWREQCDSTIRNTAQGLTRGEPNLELEVWETSLGVMTNTMTPVQAVARLQRGLESWHEPQKRSKKQQNSFLNCGPTIVE
;
A
#
# COMPACT_ATOMS: atom_id res chain seq x y z
N GLU A 1 -8.34 11.30 25.83
CA GLU A 1 -7.56 10.78 24.70
C GLU A 1 -7.64 9.26 24.67
N MET A 2 -7.75 8.65 23.49
CA MET A 2 -7.53 7.20 23.34
C MET A 2 -6.12 7.04 22.77
N SER A 3 -5.23 6.41 23.53
CA SER A 3 -3.82 6.29 23.12
C SER A 3 -3.72 5.61 21.75
N GLY A 4 -3.09 6.29 20.80
CA GLY A 4 -2.91 5.77 19.43
C GLY A 4 -4.04 6.09 18.46
N PHE A 5 -5.09 6.82 18.86
CA PHE A 5 -6.14 7.29 17.95
C PHE A 5 -6.15 8.81 17.86
N PHE A 6 -5.78 9.34 16.69
CA PHE A 6 -5.92 10.74 16.36
C PHE A 6 -7.22 10.96 15.58
N SER A 7 -8.05 11.89 16.05
CA SER A 7 -9.27 12.26 15.34
C SER A 7 -8.92 12.78 13.94
N LEU A 8 -9.60 12.29 12.91
CA LEU A 8 -9.51 12.84 11.56
C LEU A 8 -10.35 14.11 11.35
N SER A 9 -11.11 14.51 12.37
CA SER A 9 -11.91 15.74 12.35
C SER A 9 -11.06 16.99 12.11
N ASN A 10 -11.64 17.97 11.43
CA ASN A 10 -11.06 19.30 11.23
C ASN A 10 -11.36 20.25 12.41
N HIS A 11 -12.00 19.77 13.48
CA HIS A 11 -12.20 20.56 14.68
C HIS A 11 -10.89 20.69 15.45
N PHE A 12 -10.58 21.91 15.89
CA PHE A 12 -9.43 22.18 16.74
C PHE A 12 -9.64 21.59 18.13
N PHE A 13 -8.66 20.82 18.60
CA PHE A 13 -8.58 20.36 19.99
C PHE A 13 -7.13 20.49 20.47
N GLU A 14 -6.96 20.83 21.73
CA GLU A 14 -5.62 20.91 22.34
C GLU A 14 -5.11 19.50 22.66
N VAL A 15 -3.83 19.27 22.35
CA VAL A 15 -3.13 18.01 22.63
C VAL A 15 -1.92 18.33 23.50
N ASP A 16 -1.94 17.83 24.73
CA ASP A 16 -0.93 18.12 25.76
C ASP A 16 0.36 17.33 25.54
N ASN A 17 0.25 16.11 24.99
CA ASN A 17 1.43 15.27 24.78
C ASN A 17 2.31 15.82 23.63
N PRO A 18 3.59 16.13 23.87
CA PRO A 18 4.45 16.78 22.88
C PRO A 18 4.74 15.89 21.66
N ILE A 19 4.78 14.56 21.83
CA ILE A 19 4.96 13.61 20.74
C ILE A 19 3.70 13.56 19.89
N ALA A 20 2.53 13.49 20.53
CA ALA A 20 1.24 13.48 19.85
C ALA A 20 1.04 14.78 19.03
N LYS A 21 1.42 15.93 19.60
CA LYS A 21 1.40 17.23 18.90
C LYS A 21 2.32 17.25 17.67
N LYS A 22 3.52 16.67 17.77
CA LYS A 22 4.44 16.53 16.63
C LYS A 22 3.86 15.63 15.54
N MET A 23 3.28 14.49 15.89
CA MET A 23 2.65 13.58 14.93
C MET A 23 1.44 14.24 14.23
N MET A 24 0.65 15.05 14.95
CA MET A 24 -0.44 15.82 14.36
C MET A 24 0.04 16.88 13.36
N SER A 25 1.15 17.57 13.66
CA SER A 25 1.71 18.60 12.77
C SER A 25 2.10 18.05 11.38
N TRP A 26 2.39 16.75 11.26
CA TRP A 26 2.67 16.13 9.96
C TRP A 26 1.47 16.13 9.02
N ARG A 27 0.23 16.21 9.54
CA ARG A 27 -0.96 16.31 8.68
C ARG A 27 -1.09 17.64 7.96
N GLU A 28 -0.45 18.69 8.48
CA GLU A 28 -0.41 20.01 7.85
C GLU A 28 0.70 20.09 6.79
N GLN A 29 1.72 19.23 6.89
CA GLN A 29 2.92 19.27 6.04
C GLN A 29 2.96 18.15 4.99
N CYS A 30 2.28 17.04 5.25
CA CYS A 30 2.36 15.82 4.43
C CYS A 30 0.98 15.46 3.86
N ASP A 31 0.99 14.96 2.63
CA ASP A 31 -0.20 14.39 2.01
C ASP A 31 -0.58 13.04 2.63
N SER A 32 -1.86 12.71 2.51
CA SER A 32 -2.36 11.40 2.90
C SER A 32 -1.84 10.33 1.96
N THR A 33 -1.13 9.33 2.51
CA THR A 33 -0.72 8.16 1.74
C THR A 33 -1.90 7.24 1.53
N ILE A 34 -2.14 6.85 0.28
CA ILE A 34 -3.13 5.83 -0.05
C ILE A 34 -2.64 4.51 0.54
N ARG A 35 -3.42 3.91 1.44
CA ARG A 35 -3.22 2.51 1.84
C ARG A 35 -3.67 1.61 0.70
N ASN A 36 -2.80 1.45 -0.29
CA ASN A 36 -3.08 0.75 -1.55
C ASN A 36 -3.54 -0.70 -1.33
N THR A 37 -3.11 -1.33 -0.24
CA THR A 37 -3.50 -2.69 0.16
C THR A 37 -4.77 -2.74 1.01
N ALA A 38 -5.17 -1.61 1.62
CA ALA A 38 -6.31 -1.58 2.52
C ALA A 38 -7.64 -1.52 1.77
N GLN A 39 -8.67 -2.10 2.41
CA GLN A 39 -10.07 -2.08 1.97
C GLN A 39 -10.27 -2.48 0.50
N GLY A 40 -10.37 -3.78 0.27
CA GLY A 40 -10.78 -4.37 -1.01
C GLY A 40 -9.76 -5.38 -1.53
N LEU A 41 -8.46 -5.02 -1.47
CA LEU A 41 -7.39 -5.91 -1.90
C LEU A 41 -7.02 -7.02 -0.89
N THR A 42 -7.57 -6.93 0.33
CA THR A 42 -7.45 -7.98 1.36
C THR A 42 -8.46 -9.11 1.25
N ARG A 43 -9.45 -8.99 0.34
CA ARG A 43 -10.58 -9.94 0.25
C ARG A 43 -10.32 -11.12 -0.69
N GLY A 44 -9.25 -11.07 -1.46
CA GLY A 44 -8.89 -12.13 -2.39
C GLY A 44 -7.94 -13.15 -1.80
N GLU A 45 -7.72 -14.20 -2.56
CA GLU A 45 -6.76 -15.25 -2.25
C GLU A 45 -5.71 -15.32 -3.37
N PRO A 46 -4.43 -14.98 -3.09
CA PRO A 46 -3.89 -14.62 -1.79
C PRO A 46 -4.28 -13.20 -1.33
N ASN A 47 -4.35 -13.00 0.00
CA ASN A 47 -4.59 -11.69 0.61
C ASN A 47 -3.39 -10.76 0.37
N LEU A 48 -3.64 -9.64 -0.33
CA LEU A 48 -2.55 -8.75 -0.74
C LEU A 48 -1.81 -8.11 0.44
N GLU A 49 -2.50 -7.76 1.53
CA GLU A 49 -1.85 -7.15 2.70
C GLU A 49 -0.81 -8.09 3.30
N LEU A 50 -1.19 -9.37 3.50
CA LEU A 50 -0.29 -10.38 4.04
C LEU A 50 0.90 -10.61 3.11
N GLU A 51 0.65 -10.71 1.80
CA GLU A 51 1.73 -10.87 0.82
C GLU A 51 2.70 -9.67 0.82
N VAL A 52 2.19 -8.44 0.95
CA VAL A 52 3.03 -7.24 1.07
C VAL A 52 3.89 -7.29 2.32
N TRP A 53 3.34 -7.75 3.44
CA TRP A 53 4.11 -7.89 4.68
C TRP A 53 5.25 -8.90 4.53
N GLU A 54 4.95 -10.10 4.02
CA GLU A 54 5.94 -11.16 3.82
C GLU A 54 7.05 -10.74 2.83
N THR A 55 6.65 -10.16 1.70
CA THR A 55 7.62 -9.73 0.68
C THR A 55 8.46 -8.56 1.16
N SER A 56 7.89 -7.61 1.91
CA SER A 56 8.64 -6.51 2.51
C SER A 56 9.68 -7.01 3.52
N LEU A 57 9.31 -7.98 4.37
CA LEU A 57 10.25 -8.63 5.27
C LEU A 57 11.37 -9.34 4.49
N GLY A 58 11.03 -10.02 3.40
CA GLY A 58 12.01 -10.68 2.52
C GLY A 58 13.03 -9.70 1.93
N VAL A 59 12.57 -8.54 1.48
CA VAL A 59 13.43 -7.47 0.95
C VAL A 59 14.32 -6.88 2.05
N MET A 60 13.75 -6.55 3.22
CA MET A 60 14.52 -5.99 4.33
C MET A 60 15.59 -6.96 4.86
N THR A 61 15.33 -8.27 4.79
CA THR A 61 16.27 -9.33 5.22
C THR A 61 17.23 -9.78 4.12
N ASN A 62 17.19 -9.17 2.93
CA ASN A 62 17.95 -9.57 1.74
C ASN A 62 17.71 -11.02 1.29
N THR A 63 16.60 -11.65 1.69
CA THR A 63 16.22 -13.00 1.25
C THR A 63 15.42 -12.97 -0.05
N MET A 64 14.95 -11.79 -0.46
CA MET A 64 14.21 -11.55 -1.70
C MET A 64 14.62 -10.21 -2.30
N THR A 65 14.78 -10.13 -3.62
CA THR A 65 15.03 -8.84 -4.28
C THR A 65 13.74 -8.02 -4.42
N PRO A 66 13.80 -6.68 -4.50
CA PRO A 66 12.63 -5.85 -4.75
C PRO A 66 11.85 -6.26 -6.02
N VAL A 67 12.57 -6.63 -7.09
CA VAL A 67 11.97 -7.08 -8.34
C VAL A 67 11.19 -8.39 -8.15
N GLN A 68 11.73 -9.35 -7.41
CA GLN A 68 11.04 -10.60 -7.10
C GLN A 68 9.81 -10.38 -6.20
N ALA A 69 9.91 -9.47 -5.22
CA ALA A 69 8.81 -9.09 -4.35
C ALA A 69 7.64 -8.54 -5.17
N VAL A 70 7.89 -7.54 -6.01
CA VAL A 70 6.86 -6.95 -6.88
C VAL A 70 6.27 -8.00 -7.83
N ALA A 71 7.09 -8.86 -8.42
CA ALA A 71 6.60 -9.93 -9.29
C ALA A 71 5.70 -10.95 -8.57
N ARG A 72 5.97 -11.26 -7.29
CA ARG A 72 5.08 -12.11 -6.47
C ARG A 72 3.74 -11.42 -6.22
N LEU A 73 3.76 -10.16 -5.77
CA LEU A 73 2.55 -9.37 -5.51
C LEU A 73 1.68 -9.23 -6.77
N GLN A 74 2.31 -8.92 -7.89
CA GLN A 74 1.65 -8.75 -9.18
C GLN A 74 0.94 -10.04 -9.63
N ARG A 75 1.61 -11.20 -9.51
CA ARG A 75 0.99 -12.50 -9.82
C ARG A 75 -0.17 -12.83 -8.89
N GLY A 76 -0.04 -12.52 -7.60
CA GLY A 76 -1.12 -12.68 -6.63
C GLY A 76 -2.36 -11.88 -7.01
N LEU A 77 -2.20 -10.61 -7.39
CA LEU A 77 -3.32 -9.77 -7.82
C LEU A 77 -3.98 -10.26 -9.10
N GLU A 78 -3.18 -10.71 -10.07
CA GLU A 78 -3.68 -11.20 -11.36
C GLU A 78 -4.54 -12.46 -11.26
N SER A 79 -4.38 -13.27 -10.21
CA SER A 79 -5.12 -14.53 -10.06
C SER A 79 -6.59 -14.29 -9.73
N TRP A 80 -6.92 -13.20 -9.04
CA TRP A 80 -8.25 -13.00 -8.47
C TRP A 80 -8.83 -11.59 -8.68
N HIS A 81 -8.00 -10.55 -8.81
CA HIS A 81 -8.49 -9.16 -8.87
C HIS A 81 -8.98 -8.80 -10.29
N GLU A 82 -10.28 -8.62 -10.44
CA GLU A 82 -10.92 -8.39 -11.75
C GLU A 82 -10.38 -7.19 -12.54
N PRO A 83 -10.12 -6.01 -11.95
CA PRO A 83 -9.43 -4.93 -12.66
C PRO A 83 -8.10 -5.35 -13.26
N GLN A 84 -7.31 -6.15 -12.55
CA GLN A 84 -6.02 -6.63 -13.02
C GLN A 84 -6.16 -7.66 -14.15
N LYS A 85 -7.14 -8.57 -14.05
CA LYS A 85 -7.48 -9.52 -15.12
C LYS A 85 -7.94 -8.82 -16.39
N ARG A 86 -8.72 -7.75 -16.28
CA ARG A 86 -9.19 -6.95 -17.43
C ARG A 86 -8.05 -6.16 -18.07
N SER A 87 -7.13 -5.60 -17.27
CA SER A 87 -5.95 -4.91 -17.77
C SER A 87 -5.11 -5.81 -18.70
N LYS A 88 -4.88 -7.08 -18.33
CA LYS A 88 -4.21 -8.05 -19.21
C LYS A 88 -4.92 -8.27 -20.54
N LYS A 89 -6.26 -8.29 -20.56
CA LYS A 89 -7.05 -8.46 -21.79
C LYS A 89 -6.94 -7.24 -22.72
N GLN A 90 -6.64 -6.06 -22.17
CA GLN A 90 -6.55 -4.78 -22.89
C GLN A 90 -5.13 -4.40 -23.32
N GLN A 91 -4.09 -5.19 -22.99
CA GLN A 91 -2.71 -4.94 -23.41
C GLN A 91 -2.49 -4.93 -24.94
N ASN A 92 -3.52 -5.22 -25.74
CA ASN A 92 -3.48 -5.21 -27.21
C ASN A 92 -4.00 -3.93 -27.88
N SER A 93 -4.28 -2.85 -27.15
CA SER A 93 -4.57 -1.56 -27.81
C SER A 93 -4.02 -0.36 -27.02
N PHE A 94 -2.86 0.13 -27.47
CA PHE A 94 -2.29 1.47 -27.23
C PHE A 94 -1.70 1.84 -25.86
N LEU A 95 -1.74 0.99 -24.83
CA LEU A 95 -1.10 1.28 -23.54
C LEU A 95 -0.02 0.24 -23.22
N ASN A 96 1.25 0.63 -23.40
CA ASN A 96 2.42 -0.15 -22.96
C ASN A 96 2.53 -0.13 -21.43
N CYS A 97 1.59 -0.76 -20.73
CA CYS A 97 1.64 -1.00 -19.29
C CYS A 97 2.36 -2.33 -19.01
N GLY A 98 3.54 -2.53 -19.62
CA GLY A 98 4.46 -3.57 -19.18
C GLY A 98 5.10 -3.16 -17.85
N PRO A 99 5.51 -4.10 -16.98
CA PRO A 99 6.23 -3.75 -15.77
C PRO A 99 7.53 -3.04 -16.15
N THR A 100 7.62 -1.74 -15.90
CA THR A 100 8.87 -0.99 -16.03
C THR A 100 9.81 -1.52 -14.96
N ILE A 101 10.75 -2.39 -15.34
CA ILE A 101 11.88 -2.71 -14.48
C ILE A 101 12.76 -1.47 -14.51
N VAL A 102 12.70 -0.68 -13.44
CA VAL A 102 13.67 0.38 -13.19
C VAL A 102 14.90 -0.34 -12.62
N GLU A 103 15.94 -0.48 -13.44
CA GLU A 103 17.29 -0.90 -13.00
C GLU A 103 17.88 0.10 -12.00
#